data_AF-A0A1A0VAD5-F1
#
_entry.id   AF-A0A1A0VAD5-F1
#
_cell.length_a   1.000
_cell.length_b   1.000
_cell.length_c   1.000
_cell.angle_alpha   90.00
_cell.angle_beta   90.00
_cell.angle_gamma   90.00
#
_symmetry.space_group_name_H-M   'P 1'
#
loop_
_entity.id
_entity.type
_entity.pdbx_description
1 polymer ?
#
loop_
_entity_poly.entity_id
_entity_poly.type
_entity_poly.pdbx_seq_one_letter_code
_entity_poly.pdbx_strand_id
1 'polypeptide(L)' 'MTNPDFEMRRQKILKRRRTIGAGILVISPILLLFALKSFGMSWSTAIFLNVLCWTVALIRWRLREGTFPWHQYRR' A
#
# COMPACT_ATOMS: atom_id res chain seq x y z
N MET A 1 -23.17 -22.73 -13.61
CA MET A 1 -22.18 -23.32 -12.68
C MET A 1 -20.87 -22.54 -12.80
N THR A 2 -20.66 -21.56 -11.92
CA THR A 2 -19.39 -20.84 -11.81
C THR A 2 -18.34 -21.81 -11.26
N ASN A 3 -17.30 -22.07 -12.05
CA ASN A 3 -16.27 -23.06 -11.73
C ASN A 3 -15.55 -22.64 -10.42
N PRO A 4 -15.60 -23.44 -9.34
CA PRO A 4 -15.02 -23.08 -8.04
C PRO A 4 -13.51 -22.76 -8.12
N ASP A 5 -12.81 -23.29 -9.12
CA ASP A 5 -11.41 -22.98 -9.42
C ASP A 5 -11.13 -21.51 -9.81
N PHE A 6 -12.07 -20.84 -10.50
CA PHE A 6 -11.89 -19.44 -10.89
C PHE A 6 -12.01 -18.51 -9.68
N GLU A 7 -12.92 -18.80 -8.74
CA GLU A 7 -13.05 -18.03 -7.50
C GLU A 7 -11.82 -18.21 -6.61
N MET A 8 -11.29 -19.44 -6.48
CA MET A 8 -10.07 -19.69 -5.70
C MET A 8 -8.83 -19.01 -6.32
N ARG A 9 -8.70 -18.97 -7.66
CA ARG A 9 -7.62 -18.20 -8.32
C ARG A 9 -7.77 -16.70 -8.09
N ARG A 10 -8.98 -16.15 -8.20
CA ARG A 10 -9.24 -14.73 -7.91
C ARG A 10 -8.88 -14.39 -6.46
N GLN A 11 -9.28 -15.21 -5.50
CA GLN A 11 -8.95 -15.02 -4.09
C GLN A 11 -7.43 -15.11 -3.84
N LYS A 12 -6.71 -16.05 -4.46
CA LYS A 12 -5.23 -16.14 -4.36
C LYS A 12 -4.53 -14.89 -4.92
N ILE A 13 -5.00 -14.37 -6.06
CA ILE A 13 -4.43 -13.17 -6.69
C ILE A 13 -4.71 -11.92 -5.85
N LEU A 14 -5.92 -11.78 -5.30
CA LEU A 14 -6.30 -10.69 -4.39
C LEU A 14 -5.43 -10.73 -3.12
N LYS A 15 -5.24 -11.91 -2.52
CA LYS A 15 -4.42 -12.08 -1.32
C LYS A 15 -2.95 -11.71 -1.56
N ARG A 16 -2.38 -12.10 -2.70
CA ARG A 16 -1.01 -11.73 -3.10
C ARG A 16 -0.85 -10.23 -3.40
N ARG A 17 -1.82 -9.62 -4.10
CA ARG A 17 -1.79 -8.16 -4.33
C ARG A 17 -1.84 -7.39 -3.01
N ARG A 18 -2.54 -7.92 -2.00
CA ARG A 18 -2.61 -7.31 -0.67
C ARG A 18 -1.29 -7.32 0.07
N THR A 19 -0.62 -8.46 0.15
CA THR A 19 0.70 -8.57 0.80
C THR A 19 1.76 -7.75 0.08
N ILE A 20 1.76 -7.76 -1.26
CA ILE A 20 2.65 -6.93 -2.06
C ILE A 20 2.36 -5.44 -1.81
N GLY A 21 1.09 -5.04 -1.76
CA GLY A 21 0.70 -3.67 -1.46
C GLY A 21 1.08 -3.22 -0.05
N ALA A 22 0.94 -4.09 0.96
CA ALA A 22 1.41 -3.83 2.32
C ALA A 22 2.94 -3.68 2.39
N GLY A 23 3.68 -4.54 1.68
CA GLY A 23 5.14 -4.44 1.57
C GLY A 23 5.59 -3.15 0.87
N ILE A 24 4.92 -2.78 -0.23
CA ILE A 24 5.17 -1.53 -0.95
C ILE A 24 4.85 -0.32 -0.07
N LEU A 25 3.81 -0.39 0.76
CA LEU A 25 3.49 0.65 1.74
C LEU A 25 4.63 0.86 2.75
N VAL A 26 5.38 -0.17 3.13
CA VAL A 26 6.52 0.00 4.05
C VAL A 26 7.78 0.47 3.32
N ILE A 27 8.02 -0.01 2.10
CA ILE A 27 9.25 0.30 1.35
C ILE A 27 9.19 1.68 0.66
N SER A 28 8.01 2.09 0.16
CA SER A 28 7.79 3.41 -0.47
C SER A 28 8.23 4.60 0.38
N PRO A 29 7.83 4.74 1.67
CA PRO A 29 8.22 5.88 2.48
C PRO A 29 9.73 5.92 2.69
N ILE A 30 10.41 4.78 2.79
CA ILE A 30 11.86 4.74 2.97
C ILE A 30 12.56 5.25 1.70
N LEU A 31 12.15 4.75 0.53
CA LEU A 31 12.69 5.21 -0.76
C LEU A 31 12.41 6.69 -1.02
N LEU A 32 11.22 7.16 -0.66
CA LEU A 32 10.78 8.53 -0.89
C LEU A 32 11.50 9.50 0.06
N LEU A 33 11.78 9.11 1.31
CA LEU A 33 12.65 9.87 2.21
C LEU A 33 14.08 9.96 1.67
N PHE A 34 14.62 8.85 1.16
CA PHE A 34 15.97 8.81 0.60
C PHE A 34 16.08 9.70 -0.66
N ALA A 35 15.07 9.63 -1.54
CA ALA A 35 14.97 10.48 -2.73
C ALA A 35 14.89 11.97 -2.34
N LEU A 36 14.00 12.34 -1.41
CA LEU A 36 13.87 13.73 -0.94
C LEU A 36 15.16 14.22 -0.30
N LYS A 37 15.90 13.35 0.40
CA LYS A 37 17.21 13.71 0.95
C LYS A 37 18.28 13.91 -0.11
N SER A 38 18.23 13.15 -1.20
CA SER A 38 19.12 13.37 -2.35
C SER A 38 18.92 14.74 -3.01
N PHE A 39 17.73 15.34 -2.90
CA PHE A 39 17.44 16.70 -3.38
C PHE A 39 17.88 17.82 -2.44
N GLY A 40 18.54 17.50 -1.31
CA GLY A 40 19.00 18.50 -0.35
C GLY A 40 17.91 19.12 0.52
N MET A 41 16.69 18.54 0.53
CA MET A 41 15.60 19.05 1.37
C MET A 41 15.91 18.94 2.86
N SER A 42 15.40 19.90 3.62
CA SER A 42 15.37 19.87 5.09
C SER A 42 14.63 18.62 5.57
N TRP A 43 15.11 18.02 6.65
CA TRP A 43 14.52 16.81 7.23
C TRP A 43 13.02 16.98 7.52
N SER A 44 12.62 18.14 8.04
CA SER A 44 11.23 18.46 8.34
C SER A 44 10.33 18.40 7.10
N THR A 45 10.75 19.01 5.99
CA THR A 45 10.00 19.02 4.72
C THR A 45 9.94 17.62 4.11
N ALA A 46 11.04 16.88 4.19
CA ALA A 46 11.11 15.52 3.67
C ALA A 46 10.16 14.58 4.43
N ILE A 47 10.16 14.65 5.76
CA ILE A 47 9.24 13.87 6.61
C ILE A 47 7.79 14.27 6.34
N PHE A 48 7.50 15.58 6.26
CA PHE A 48 6.15 16.07 6.01
C PHE A 48 5.59 15.55 4.68
N LEU A 49 6.34 15.68 3.59
CA LEU A 49 5.96 15.15 2.28
C LEU A 49 5.81 13.63 2.29
N ASN A 50 6.66 12.94 3.04
CA ASN A 50 6.57 11.49 3.19
C ASN A 50 5.26 11.06 3.82
N VAL A 51 4.91 11.65 4.97
CA VAL A 51 3.65 11.38 5.67
C VAL A 51 2.45 11.75 4.80
N LEU A 52 2.53 12.87 4.07
CA LEU A 52 1.45 13.32 3.19
C LEU A 52 1.22 12.32 2.05
N CYS A 53 2.29 11.84 1.41
CA CYS A 53 2.22 10.82 0.37
C CYS A 53 1.67 9.49 0.92
N TRP A 54 2.11 9.11 2.12
CA TRP A 54 1.63 7.91 2.82
C TRP A 54 0.13 7.99 3.13
N THR A 55 -0.33 9.15 3.59
CA THR A 55 -1.73 9.40 3.92
C THR A 55 -2.60 9.28 2.67
N VAL A 56 -2.17 9.86 1.54
CA VAL A 56 -2.89 9.75 0.26
C VAL A 56 -2.93 8.29 -0.22
N ALA A 57 -1.82 7.56 -0.10
CA ALA A 57 -1.76 6.15 -0.48
C ALA A 57 -2.71 5.29 0.37
N LEU A 58 -2.77 5.53 1.68
CA LEU A 58 -3.70 4.85 2.59
C LEU A 58 -5.15 5.21 2.29
N ILE A 59 -5.47 6.47 2.03
CA ILE A 59 -6.83 6.90 1.64
C ILE A 59 -7.25 6.23 0.33
N ARG A 60 -6.38 6.25 -0.69
CA ARG A 60 -6.64 5.60 -1.97
C ARG A 60 -6.85 4.10 -1.80
N TRP A 61 -6.07 3.45 -0.94
CA TRP A 61 -6.25 2.05 -0.58
C TRP A 61 -7.62 1.81 0.07
N ARG A 62 -7.96 2.63 1.07
CA ARG A 62 -9.24 2.54 1.79
C ARG A 62 -10.43 2.75 0.85
N LEU A 63 -10.35 3.67 -0.10
CA LEU A 63 -11.39 3.90 -1.12
C LEU A 63 -11.52 2.73 -2.09
N ARG A 64 -10.40 2.07 -2.44
CA ARG A 64 -10.40 0.98 -3.42
C ARG A 64 -10.77 -0.38 -2.85
N GLU A 65 -10.37 -0.66 -1.61
CA GLU A 65 -10.54 -1.96 -0.96
C GLU A 65 -11.52 -1.94 0.22
N GLY A 66 -12.01 -0.78 0.64
CA GLY A 66 -12.94 -0.62 1.77
C GLY A 66 -12.36 -1.02 3.14
N THR A 67 -11.10 -1.47 3.18
CA THR A 67 -10.47 -2.08 4.35
C THR A 67 -8.99 -1.72 4.38
N PHE A 68 -8.41 -1.68 5.59
CA PHE A 68 -6.99 -1.38 5.76
C PHE A 68 -6.11 -2.54 5.24
N PRO A 69 -4.88 -2.26 4.76
CA PRO A 69 -4.00 -3.27 4.17
C PRO A 69 -3.61 -4.39 5.14
N TRP A 70 -3.60 -4.11 6.44
CA TRP A 70 -3.36 -5.08 7.52
C TRP A 70 -4.62 -5.80 8.02
N HIS A 71 -5.81 -5.41 7.55
CA HIS A 71 -7.04 -6.10 7.91
C HIS A 71 -7.15 -7.40 7.11
N GLN A 72 -7.05 -8.53 7.82
CA GLN A 72 -7.24 -9.85 7.24
C GLN A 72 -8.68 -9.96 6.72
N TYR A 73 -8.82 -10.34 5.45
CA TYR A 73 -10.10 -10.68 4.84
C TYR A 73 -10.75 -11.80 5.67
N ARG A 74 -11.69 -11.44 6.56
CA ARG A 74 -12.43 -12.40 7.37
C ARG A 74 -13.68 -12.78 6.56
N ARG A 75 -13.52 -13.88 5.82
CA ARG A 75 -14.52 -14.72 5.11
C ARG A 75 -15.74 -14.01 4.53
#